data_AF-A0A3Q7GT27-F1
#
_entry.id   AF-A0A3Q7GT27-F1
#
_cell.length_a   1.000
_cell.length_b   1.000
_cell.length_c   1.000
_cell.angle_alpha   90.00
_cell.angle_beta   90.00
_cell.angle_gamma   90.00
#
_symmetry.space_group_name_H-M   'P 1'
#
loop_
_entity.id
_entity.type
_entity.pdbx_description
1 polymer ?
#
loop_
_entity_poly.entity_id
_entity_poly.type
_entity_poly.pdbx_seq_one_letter_code
_entity_poly.pdbx_strand_id
1 'polypeptide(L)' 'MLIKLQNKKEVFPGYWQIQIFKEHTYKTAFNVPFGQYEWNVMPFSLKNALSEFQKIMNDIINP' A
#
# COMPACT_ATOMS: atom_id res chain seq x y z
N MET A 1 22.70 0.02 25.13
CA MET A 1 21.55 -0.84 24.82
C MET A 1 21.35 -0.80 23.31
N LEU A 2 21.74 -1.87 22.62
CA LEU A 2 21.73 -1.96 21.17
C LEU A 2 20.30 -2.00 20.65
N ILE A 3 19.77 -0.85 20.21
CA ILE A 3 18.59 -0.86 19.36
C ILE A 3 19.11 -1.13 17.95
N LYS A 4 18.89 -2.36 17.51
CA LYS A 4 19.21 -2.87 16.17
C LYS A 4 18.49 -1.96 15.16
N LEU A 5 19.23 -1.03 14.56
CA LEU A 5 18.83 -0.33 13.34
C LEU A 5 18.74 -1.36 12.21
N GLN A 6 17.68 -2.17 12.19
CA GLN A 6 17.26 -2.73 10.92
C GLN A 6 16.58 -1.58 10.17
N ASN A 7 17.17 -1.20 9.03
CA ASN A 7 16.66 -0.25 8.05
C ASN A 7 15.19 -0.55 7.67
N LYS A 8 14.24 -0.21 8.54
CA LYS A 8 12.82 -0.29 8.24
C LYS A 8 12.39 1.14 8.00
N LYS A 9 12.54 1.58 6.75
CA LYS A 9 11.99 2.85 6.28
C LYS A 9 10.50 2.77 6.61
N GLU A 10 10.05 3.53 7.59
CA GLU A 10 8.66 3.55 8.03
C GLU A 10 7.86 4.31 6.96
N VAL A 11 7.48 3.57 5.93
CA VAL A 11 6.69 4.06 4.81
C VAL A 11 5.22 4.13 5.25
N PHE A 12 4.85 5.05 6.13
CA PHE A 12 3.45 5.18 6.57
C PHE A 12 2.64 6.28 5.86
N PRO A 13 3.20 7.41 5.39
CA PRO A 13 2.36 8.42 4.73
C PRO A 13 2.13 8.18 3.23
N GLY A 14 3.05 7.51 2.53
CA GLY A 14 2.99 7.39 1.06
C GLY A 14 1.87 6.49 0.52
N TYR A 15 1.45 5.45 1.25
CA TYR A 15 0.45 4.49 0.75
C TYR A 15 -0.90 5.13 0.47
N TRP A 16 -1.31 6.07 1.32
CA TRP A 16 -2.57 6.81 1.15
C TRP A 16 -2.54 7.78 -0.05
N GLN A 17 -1.37 8.07 -0.60
CA GLN A 17 -1.21 8.93 -1.78
C GLN A 17 -1.23 8.13 -3.10
N ILE A 18 -1.02 6.81 -3.04
CA ILE A 18 -1.03 5.96 -4.24
C ILE A 18 -2.45 5.48 -4.50
N GLN A 19 -3.03 5.98 -5.60
CA GLN A 19 -4.34 5.56 -6.07
C GLN A 19 -4.26 4.15 -6.68
N ILE A 20 -5.28 3.34 -6.39
CA ILE A 20 -5.46 2.05 -7.06
C ILE A 20 -6.06 2.31 -8.44
N PHE A 21 -5.57 1.63 -9.48
CA PHE A 21 -6.20 1.65 -10.79
C PHE A 21 -7.66 1.17 -10.69
N LYS A 22 -8.60 1.87 -11.35
CA LYS A 22 -10.03 1.51 -11.33
C LYS A 22 -10.30 0.05 -11.69
N GLU A 23 -9.49 -0.52 -12.58
CA GLU A 23 -9.56 -1.93 -13.00
C GLU A 23 -9.12 -2.93 -11.91
N HIS A 24 -8.53 -2.46 -10.80
CA HIS A 24 -8.08 -3.30 -9.69
C HIS A 24 -8.83 -3.02 -8.40
N THR A 25 -9.65 -1.96 -8.37
CA THR A 25 -10.49 -1.58 -7.23
C THR A 25 -11.40 -2.73 -6.78
N TYR A 26 -12.00 -3.48 -7.71
CA TYR A 26 -12.85 -4.65 -7.40
C TYR A 26 -12.11 -5.77 -6.65
N LYS A 27 -10.78 -5.90 -6.85
CA LYS A 27 -9.95 -6.90 -6.15
C LYS A 27 -9.65 -6.50 -4.71
N THR A 28 -9.90 -5.24 -4.37
CA THR A 28 -9.72 -4.68 -3.03
C THR A 28 -11.03 -4.56 -2.26
N ALA A 29 -12.13 -5.10 -2.82
CA ALA A 29 -13.40 -5.18 -2.12
C ALA A 29 -13.26 -6.00 -0.83
N PHE A 30 -13.76 -5.46 0.28
CA PHE A 30 -13.86 -6.14 1.56
C PHE A 30 -15.30 -6.12 2.06
N ASN A 31 -15.70 -7.22 2.68
CA ASN A 31 -17.02 -7.37 3.26
C ASN A 31 -16.99 -6.85 4.70
N VAL A 32 -17.98 -6.03 5.04
CA VAL A 32 -18.30 -5.65 6.42
C VAL A 32 -19.72 -6.14 6.73
N PRO A 33 -20.11 -6.29 8.01
CA PRO A 33 -21.43 -6.80 8.37
C PRO A 33 -22.62 -6.00 7.78
N PHE A 34 -22.37 -4.75 7.36
CA PHE A 34 -23.36 -3.82 6.83
C PHE A 34 -23.23 -3.56 5.32
N GLY A 35 -22.34 -4.26 4.60
CA GLY A 35 -22.19 -4.09 3.15
C GLY A 35 -20.84 -4.52 2.58
N GLN A 36 -20.58 -4.17 1.33
CA GLN A 36 -19.30 -4.34 0.67
C GLN A 36 -18.70 -2.97 0.40
N TYR A 37 -17.41 -2.81 0.68
CA TYR A 37 -16.68 -1.57 0.46
C TYR A 37 -15.43 -1.86 -0.36
N GLU A 38 -15.03 -0.91 -1.19
CA GLU A 38 -13.84 -1.01 -2.02
C GLU A 38 -12.83 0.08 -1.62
N TRP A 39 -11.54 -0.21 -1.77
CA TRP A 39 -10.49 0.76 -1.51
C TRP A 39 -10.17 1.56 -2.77
N ASN A 40 -10.24 2.89 -2.67
CA ASN A 40 -9.78 3.80 -3.74
C ASN A 40 -8.27 4.06 -3.70
N VAL A 41 -7.65 3.83 -2.55
CA VAL A 41 -6.22 4.06 -2.27
C VAL A 41 -5.62 2.78 -1.71
N MET A 42 -4.33 2.54 -1.97
CA MET A 42 -3.68 1.29 -1.60
C MET A 42 -3.70 1.05 -0.08
N PRO A 43 -4.46 0.07 0.43
CA PRO A 43 -4.45 -0.25 1.85
C PRO A 43 -3.22 -1.10 2.20
N PHE A 44 -2.71 -0.94 3.42
CA PHE A 44 -1.54 -1.67 3.92
C PHE A 44 -1.74 -3.20 4.04
N SER A 45 -2.98 -3.67 4.01
CA SER A 45 -3.34 -5.07 4.26
C SER A 45 -3.26 -5.96 3.01
N LEU A 46 -2.99 -5.41 1.82
CA LEU A 46 -2.81 -6.22 0.62
C LEU A 46 -1.43 -6.87 0.64
N LYS A 47 -1.37 -8.20 0.49
CA LYS A 47 -0.11 -8.97 0.44
C LYS A 47 0.91 -8.42 -0.55
N ASN A 48 0.44 -7.83 -1.65
CA ASN A 48 1.30 -7.29 -2.70
C ASN A 48 1.48 -5.76 -2.62
N ALA A 49 0.81 -5.06 -1.70
CA ALA A 49 0.89 -3.59 -1.60
C ALA A 49 2.32 -3.11 -1.34
N LEU A 50 3.07 -3.79 -0.47
CA LEU A 50 4.44 -3.40 -0.16
C LEU A 50 5.36 -3.47 -1.40
N SER A 51 5.21 -4.50 -2.23
CA SER A 51 6.03 -4.70 -3.43
C SER A 51 5.69 -3.71 -4.54
N GLU A 52 4.40 -3.44 -4.75
CA GLU A 52 3.92 -2.43 -5.71
C GLU A 52 4.38 -1.03 -5.27
N PHE A 53 4.23 -0.72 -3.98
CA PHE A 53 4.68 0.56 -3.41
C PHE A 53 6.20 0.74 -3.58
N GLN A 54 6.99 -0.29 -3.28
CA GLN A 54 8.44 -0.23 -3.48
C GLN A 54 8.82 -0.03 -4.94
N LYS A 55 8.11 -0.66 -5.89
CA LYS A 55 8.34 -0.46 -7.32
C LYS A 55 8.07 1.00 -7.72
N ILE A 56 6.92 1.55 -7.33
CA ILE A 56 6.56 2.95 -7.61
C ILE A 56 7.58 3.91 -6.99
N MET A 57 8.01 3.66 -5.76
CA MET A 57 9.05 4.48 -5.12
C MET A 57 10.40 4.36 -5.81
N ASN A 58 10.77 3.17 -6.29
CA ASN A 58 12.03 2.98 -7.02
C ASN A 58 11.99 3.73 -8.36
N ASP A 59 10.85 3.72 -9.07
CA ASP A 59 10.66 4.48 -10.30
C ASP A 59 10.75 6.00 -10.05
N ILE A 60 10.25 6.49 -8.90
CA ILE A 60 10.33 7.92 -8.52
C ILE A 60 11.76 8.32 -8.11
N ILE A 61 12.45 7.46 -7.35
CA ILE A 61 13.78 7.74 -6.80
C ILE A 61 14.86 7.56 -7.87
N ASN A 62 14.65 6.67 -8.84
CA ASN A 62 15.61 6.33 -9.88
C ASN A 62 14.91 6.31 -11.26
N PRO A 63 14.69 7.48 -11.88
CA PRO A 63 14.00 7.61 -13.17
C PRO A 63 14.73 6.97 -14.35
#